data_AF-A0A1J1JFH6-F1
#
_entry.id   AF-A0A1J1JFH6-F1
#
_cell.length_a   1.000
_cell.length_b   1.000
_cell.length_c   1.000
_cell.angle_alpha   90.00
_cell.angle_beta   90.00
_cell.angle_gamma   90.00
#
_symmetry.space_group_name_H-M   'P 1'
#
loop_
_entity.id
_entity.type
_entity.pdbx_description
1 polymer ?
#
loop_
_entity_poly.entity_id
_entity_poly.type
_entity_poly.pdbx_seq_one_letter_code
_entity_poly.pdbx_strand_id
1 'polypeptide(L)'
;MESNDIDIVAAGALVGGLGGLLVGGLGGALVGAAGGALAGAKFKQLKEEQSQQLTHREESRKFDPNPPGSDTSTVQPLPSPTPPVKIITKQFLVLVVSHLQADFLESLKAKRRIDFKDGESLYEITKYLWLGDESKYFKIKDNLSQYSVSKGQESEYDICLVYLELNQADEGFKPNVNQLNRFDAFRKLADLSVNLTISPRLQMEAYENIGVYNR
;
A
#
# COMPACT_ATOMS: atom_id res chain seq x y z
N MET A 1 40.39 -41.73 -7.52
CA MET A 1 41.00 -41.18 -8.75
C MET A 1 39.87 -40.59 -9.56
N GLU A 2 39.70 -39.31 -9.81
CA GLU A 2 40.45 -38.07 -9.52
C GLU A 2 39.43 -36.93 -9.51
N SER A 3 39.68 -35.94 -8.65
CA SER A 3 38.97 -34.66 -8.58
C SER A 3 39.41 -33.78 -9.74
N ASN A 4 38.52 -32.95 -10.28
CA ASN A 4 38.92 -31.79 -11.08
C ASN A 4 38.16 -30.56 -10.60
N ASP A 5 38.76 -29.91 -9.61
CA ASP A 5 38.58 -28.51 -9.29
C ASP A 5 39.08 -27.65 -10.47
N ILE A 6 38.30 -26.64 -10.86
CA ILE A 6 38.79 -25.55 -11.71
C ILE A 6 38.59 -24.26 -10.92
N ASP A 7 39.67 -23.90 -10.25
CA ASP A 7 39.94 -22.59 -9.65
C ASP A 7 40.46 -21.67 -10.78
N ILE A 8 39.82 -20.53 -11.00
CA ILE A 8 40.35 -19.47 -11.88
C ILE A 8 40.53 -18.22 -11.04
N VAL A 9 41.78 -18.01 -10.64
CA VAL A 9 42.36 -16.75 -10.19
C VAL A 9 43.13 -16.14 -11.37
N ALA A 10 42.80 -14.90 -11.74
CA ALA A 10 43.69 -13.95 -12.41
C ALA A 10 43.06 -12.55 -12.30
N ALA A 11 43.52 -11.66 -11.42
CA ALA A 11 44.72 -10.82 -11.55
C ALA A 11 44.61 -9.69 -12.59
N GLY A 12 44.47 -8.47 -12.07
CA GLY A 12 45.48 -7.43 -12.32
C GLY A 12 45.16 -6.28 -13.28
N ALA A 13 45.40 -5.08 -12.75
CA ALA A 13 45.94 -3.88 -13.42
C ALA A 13 45.03 -3.12 -14.42
N LEU A 14 45.16 -1.81 -14.67
CA LEU A 14 45.70 -0.57 -14.08
C LEU A 14 45.45 0.47 -15.21
N VAL A 15 45.67 1.77 -14.96
CA VAL A 15 45.71 2.88 -15.94
C VAL A 15 44.30 3.37 -16.34
N GLY A 16 43.91 4.63 -16.20
CA GLY A 16 44.64 5.89 -16.26
C GLY A 16 43.98 6.73 -17.36
N GLY A 17 43.43 7.89 -17.03
CA GLY A 17 42.68 8.70 -17.97
C GLY A 17 42.45 10.12 -17.46
N LEU A 18 43.44 10.98 -17.69
CA LEU A 18 43.30 12.43 -17.73
C LEU A 18 42.23 12.86 -18.75
N GLY A 19 41.49 13.94 -18.47
CA GLY A 19 41.03 14.83 -19.55
C GLY A 19 39.74 15.61 -19.30
N GLY A 20 39.85 16.94 -19.26
CA GLY A 20 38.78 17.94 -19.47
C GLY A 20 38.05 18.35 -18.20
N LEU A 21 38.27 19.52 -17.57
CA LEU A 21 38.32 20.90 -18.08
C LEU A 21 37.15 21.28 -18.99
N LEU A 22 36.01 21.61 -18.38
CA LEU A 22 35.09 22.60 -18.93
C LEU A 22 34.73 23.59 -17.82
N VAL A 23 35.54 24.65 -17.76
CA VAL A 23 35.19 25.90 -17.08
C VAL A 23 34.13 26.58 -17.96
N GLY A 24 32.86 26.39 -17.61
CA GLY A 24 31.74 27.13 -18.19
C GLY A 24 31.73 28.54 -17.61
N GLY A 25 31.94 29.53 -18.48
CA GLY A 25 32.11 30.93 -18.13
C GLY A 25 30.86 31.61 -17.56
N LEU A 26 31.17 32.65 -16.77
CA LEU A 26 30.28 33.76 -16.43
C LEU A 26 29.65 34.38 -17.69
N GLY A 27 28.37 34.73 -17.59
CA GLY A 27 27.77 35.77 -18.43
C GLY A 27 26.30 35.53 -18.72
N GLY A 28 25.40 36.19 -18.00
CA GLY A 28 23.97 36.11 -18.29
C GLY A 28 23.06 36.85 -17.31
N ALA A 29 23.17 38.18 -17.32
CA ALA A 29 22.16 39.18 -16.93
C ALA A 29 20.98 38.79 -16.00
N LEU A 30 21.04 39.33 -14.79
CA LEU A 30 19.90 39.88 -14.03
C LEU A 30 19.16 40.93 -14.89
N VAL A 31 17.84 40.80 -15.09
CA VAL A 31 16.81 41.87 -15.04
C VAL A 31 15.43 41.19 -15.13
N GLY A 32 14.51 41.51 -14.21
CA GLY A 32 13.11 41.12 -14.37
C GLY A 32 12.24 41.21 -13.11
N ALA A 33 12.26 42.35 -12.42
CA ALA A 33 11.23 42.69 -11.45
C ALA A 33 9.97 43.19 -12.19
N ALA A 34 8.79 42.71 -11.81
CA ALA A 34 7.57 43.53 -11.63
C ALA A 34 6.31 42.66 -11.49
N GLY A 35 5.47 43.05 -10.53
CA GLY A 35 4.02 43.09 -10.75
C GLY A 35 3.22 41.89 -10.27
N GLY A 36 2.62 42.00 -9.08
CA GLY A 36 1.62 41.03 -8.64
C GLY A 36 1.13 41.17 -7.21
N ALA A 37 0.91 42.38 -6.71
CA ALA A 37 0.08 42.60 -5.53
C ALA A 37 -1.31 43.05 -6.01
N LEU A 38 -2.37 42.31 -5.68
CA LEU A 38 -3.66 42.90 -5.26
C LEU A 38 -4.68 41.84 -4.81
N ALA A 39 -5.41 42.21 -3.75
CA ALA A 39 -6.71 41.72 -3.29
C ALA A 39 -6.78 40.26 -2.76
N GLY A 40 -7.16 39.96 -1.51
CA GLY A 40 -7.97 40.70 -0.55
C GLY A 40 -9.41 40.17 -0.53
N ALA A 41 -9.73 39.24 0.38
CA ALA A 41 -11.06 39.03 0.96
C ALA A 41 -10.98 37.94 2.06
N LYS A 42 -11.03 38.34 3.34
CA LYS A 42 -12.14 38.00 4.26
C LYS A 42 -12.68 36.57 4.13
N PHE A 43 -12.32 35.69 5.07
CA PHE A 43 -13.30 34.79 5.68
C PHE A 43 -13.11 34.77 7.19
N LYS A 44 -13.99 35.53 7.85
CA LYS A 44 -14.31 35.41 9.26
C LYS A 44 -15.07 34.09 9.47
N GLN A 45 -14.65 33.35 10.50
CA GLN A 45 -15.50 32.91 11.62
C GLN A 45 -16.92 32.43 11.27
N LEU A 46 -17.08 31.10 11.24
CA LEU A 46 -18.32 30.38 11.53
C LEU A 46 -17.87 29.11 12.30
N LYS A 47 -18.01 29.11 13.63
CA LYS A 47 -19.13 28.47 14.36
C LYS A 47 -18.81 26.98 14.60
N GLU A 48 -18.22 26.51 15.70
CA GLU A 48 -18.53 26.71 17.13
C GLU A 48 -20.03 26.83 17.43
N GLU A 49 -20.75 25.74 17.19
CA GLU A 49 -22.04 25.40 17.80
C GLU A 49 -22.25 23.89 17.67
N GLN A 50 -21.78 23.12 18.67
CA GLN A 50 -22.49 21.92 19.14
C GLN A 50 -21.94 21.49 20.51
N SER A 51 -22.15 22.37 21.48
CA SER A 51 -22.36 21.97 22.87
C SER A 51 -23.83 22.20 23.17
N GLN A 52 -24.58 21.11 23.32
CA GLN A 52 -25.81 20.99 24.13
C GLN A 52 -26.12 19.48 24.17
N GLN A 53 -25.59 18.77 25.16
CA GLN A 53 -26.26 18.54 26.44
C GLN A 53 -27.44 17.56 26.29
N LEU A 54 -27.18 16.29 26.63
CA LEU A 54 -28.17 15.49 27.35
C LEU A 54 -27.50 14.91 28.59
N THR A 55 -27.56 15.71 29.65
CA THR A 55 -27.41 15.27 31.03
C THR A 55 -28.70 14.50 31.36
N HIS A 56 -28.64 13.18 31.57
CA HIS A 56 -29.68 12.50 32.33
C HIS A 56 -29.08 11.87 33.57
N ARG A 57 -29.48 12.47 34.69
CA ARG A 57 -29.24 12.12 36.07
C ARG A 57 -30.52 11.47 36.58
N GLU A 58 -30.43 10.23 37.03
CA GLU A 58 -31.31 9.62 38.04
C GLU A 58 -30.34 8.99 39.04
N GLU A 59 -29.94 9.66 40.12
CA GLU A 59 -30.62 9.83 41.40
C GLU A 59 -31.08 8.53 42.08
N SER A 60 -30.31 8.18 43.12
CA SER A 60 -30.54 7.17 44.16
C SER A 60 -31.88 7.27 44.87
N ARG A 61 -32.55 6.12 45.10
CA ARG A 61 -33.26 5.70 46.33
C ARG A 61 -33.35 4.15 46.29
N LYS A 62 -33.32 3.33 47.33
CA LYS A 62 -33.27 3.45 48.80
C LYS A 62 -32.90 2.05 49.29
N PHE A 63 -32.15 1.96 50.38
CA PHE A 63 -32.05 0.75 51.20
C PHE A 63 -33.40 0.49 51.89
N ASP A 64 -33.81 -0.77 51.97
CA ASP A 64 -34.60 -1.31 53.09
C ASP A 64 -34.22 -2.79 53.32
N PRO A 65 -34.32 -3.30 54.58
CA PRO A 65 -33.67 -4.54 55.02
C PRO A 65 -34.55 -5.80 54.95
N ASN A 66 -33.89 -6.97 55.00
CA ASN A 66 -34.42 -8.34 55.01
C ASN A 66 -35.57 -8.63 56.00
N PRO A 67 -36.30 -9.74 55.80
CA PRO A 67 -36.09 -10.94 56.64
C PRO A 67 -36.16 -12.29 55.87
N PRO A 68 -35.85 -13.44 56.52
CA PRO A 68 -35.19 -14.58 55.88
C PRO A 68 -36.16 -15.66 55.37
N GLY A 69 -35.73 -16.38 54.34
CA GLY A 69 -36.36 -17.60 53.87
C GLY A 69 -35.34 -18.48 53.15
N SER A 70 -35.12 -19.66 53.70
CA SER A 70 -34.27 -20.72 53.19
C SER A 70 -34.63 -21.13 51.76
N ASP A 71 -33.62 -21.40 50.92
CA ASP A 71 -33.37 -22.74 50.38
C ASP A 71 -32.54 -22.71 49.08
N THR A 72 -31.55 -23.60 49.06
CA THR A 72 -30.90 -24.20 47.89
C THR A 72 -30.10 -23.30 46.94
N SER A 73 -28.81 -23.23 47.28
CA SER A 73 -27.69 -22.99 46.37
C SER A 73 -27.75 -23.93 45.16
N THR A 74 -27.91 -23.36 43.96
CA THR A 74 -27.41 -23.95 42.71
C THR A 74 -26.89 -22.80 41.86
N VAL A 75 -25.61 -22.48 42.07
CA VAL A 75 -24.86 -21.55 41.23
C VAL A 75 -24.64 -22.23 39.88
N GLN A 76 -25.49 -21.95 38.90
CA GLN A 76 -25.18 -22.21 37.50
C GLN A 76 -24.14 -21.17 37.05
N PRO A 77 -22.96 -21.58 36.56
CA PRO A 77 -22.04 -20.65 35.92
C PRO A 77 -22.67 -20.17 34.61
N LEU A 78 -22.92 -18.87 34.53
CA LEU A 78 -23.32 -18.19 33.31
C LEU A 78 -22.26 -18.47 32.23
N PRO A 79 -22.63 -18.92 31.01
CA PRO A 79 -21.67 -19.06 29.92
C PRO A 79 -21.08 -17.69 29.61
N SER A 80 -19.80 -17.53 29.95
CA SER A 80 -19.02 -16.32 29.68
C SER A 80 -19.07 -16.03 28.17
N PRO A 81 -19.44 -14.82 27.71
CA PRO A 81 -19.45 -14.49 26.30
C PRO A 81 -18.02 -14.63 25.77
N THR A 82 -17.82 -15.65 24.94
CA THR A 82 -16.56 -15.86 24.25
C THR A 82 -16.29 -14.61 23.41
N PRO A 83 -15.12 -13.95 23.54
CA PRO A 83 -14.80 -12.83 22.67
C PRO A 83 -14.91 -13.32 21.22
N PRO A 84 -15.55 -12.56 20.31
CA PRO A 84 -15.69 -12.97 18.93
C PRO A 84 -14.29 -13.22 18.37
N VAL A 85 -14.03 -14.48 17.99
CA VAL A 85 -12.84 -14.86 17.26
C VAL A 85 -12.82 -13.98 16.01
N LYS A 86 -11.92 -12.99 15.98
CA LYS A 86 -11.73 -12.15 14.80
C LYS A 86 -11.20 -13.05 13.69
N ILE A 87 -12.10 -13.47 12.80
CA ILE A 87 -11.72 -14.18 11.59
C ILE A 87 -10.91 -13.19 10.77
N ILE A 88 -9.59 -13.38 10.74
CA ILE A 88 -8.70 -12.60 9.88
C ILE A 88 -8.96 -13.07 8.46
N THR A 89 -9.85 -12.38 7.75
CA THR A 89 -10.05 -12.60 6.33
C THR A 89 -8.85 -12.01 5.60
N LYS A 90 -7.98 -12.88 5.08
CA LYS A 90 -6.86 -12.48 4.23
C LYS A 90 -7.39 -11.69 3.03
N GLN A 91 -6.74 -10.56 2.75
CA GLN A 91 -7.11 -9.68 1.64
C GLN A 91 -5.95 -9.63 0.66
N PHE A 92 -6.28 -9.65 -0.63
CA PHE A 92 -5.31 -9.63 -1.72
C PHE A 92 -5.46 -8.32 -2.49
N LEU A 93 -4.33 -7.66 -2.70
CA LEU A 93 -4.22 -6.41 -3.43
C LEU A 93 -3.38 -6.68 -4.69
N VAL A 94 -3.89 -6.26 -5.84
CA VAL A 94 -3.18 -6.34 -7.11
C VAL A 94 -3.03 -4.94 -7.67
N LEU A 95 -1.80 -4.53 -7.94
CA LEU A 95 -1.47 -3.21 -8.47
C LEU A 95 -0.99 -3.36 -9.92
N VAL A 96 -1.49 -2.50 -10.80
CA VAL A 96 -1.06 -2.42 -12.20
C VAL A 96 -0.03 -1.31 -12.34
N VAL A 97 1.19 -1.70 -12.71
CA VAL A 97 2.34 -0.80 -12.87
C VAL A 97 2.89 -0.94 -14.29
N SER A 98 3.32 0.16 -14.90
CA SER A 98 3.98 0.13 -16.21
C SER A 98 5.32 -0.58 -16.14
N HIS A 99 5.67 -1.35 -17.17
CA HIS A 99 6.98 -1.99 -17.29
C HIS A 99 8.14 -0.97 -17.31
N LEU A 100 7.88 0.31 -17.67
CA LEU A 100 8.90 1.37 -17.62
C LEU A 100 9.49 1.59 -16.22
N GLN A 101 8.81 1.12 -15.17
CA GLN A 101 9.28 1.14 -13.79
C GLN A 101 10.03 -0.15 -13.40
N ALA A 102 10.59 -0.89 -14.38
CA ALA A 102 11.25 -2.17 -14.16
C ALA A 102 12.33 -2.11 -13.08
N ASP A 103 13.18 -1.08 -13.07
CA ASP A 103 14.26 -0.93 -12.08
C ASP A 103 13.71 -0.88 -10.64
N PHE A 104 12.62 -0.13 -10.44
CA PHE A 104 11.94 -0.07 -9.14
C PHE A 104 11.34 -1.42 -8.76
N LEU A 105 10.66 -2.09 -9.71
CA LEU A 105 10.05 -3.40 -9.46
C LEU A 105 11.11 -4.48 -9.18
N GLU A 106 12.25 -4.46 -9.85
CA GLU A 106 13.37 -5.37 -9.58
C GLU A 106 13.96 -5.13 -8.19
N SER A 107 14.17 -3.87 -7.82
CA SER A 107 14.61 -3.52 -6.46
C SER A 107 13.63 -4.03 -5.40
N LEU A 108 12.33 -3.84 -5.63
CA LEU A 108 11.27 -4.28 -4.73
C LEU A 108 11.22 -5.81 -4.61
N LYS A 109 11.37 -6.51 -5.74
CA LYS A 109 11.46 -7.98 -5.80
C LYS A 109 12.68 -8.51 -5.07
N ALA A 110 13.82 -7.82 -5.17
CA ALA A 110 15.07 -8.19 -4.48
C ALA A 110 14.94 -8.01 -2.96
N LYS A 111 14.33 -6.91 -2.50
CA LYS A 111 14.07 -6.65 -1.07
C LYS A 111 13.06 -7.62 -0.45
N ARG A 112 12.08 -8.08 -1.24
CA ARG A 112 10.93 -8.92 -0.80
C ARG A 112 10.09 -8.29 0.33
N ARG A 113 10.27 -7.00 0.60
CA ARG A 113 9.56 -6.22 1.61
C ARG A 113 9.33 -4.83 1.06
N ILE A 114 8.22 -4.22 1.46
CA ILE A 114 7.89 -2.84 1.13
C ILE A 114 8.36 -1.96 2.27
N ASP A 115 9.26 -1.02 2.00
CA ASP A 115 9.54 0.06 2.94
C ASP A 115 8.50 1.17 2.80
N PHE A 116 8.42 2.05 3.79
CA PHE A 116 7.54 3.22 3.76
C PHE A 116 7.67 4.03 2.45
N LYS A 117 8.90 4.27 1.98
CA LYS A 117 9.17 4.97 0.72
C LYS A 117 8.73 4.17 -0.51
N ASP A 118 8.88 2.86 -0.47
CA ASP A 118 8.44 1.99 -1.57
C ASP A 118 6.91 2.01 -1.68
N GLY A 119 6.19 2.13 -0.54
CA GLY A 119 4.74 2.34 -0.50
C GLY A 119 4.32 3.66 -1.17
N GLU A 120 5.04 4.75 -0.90
CA GLU A 120 4.81 6.05 -1.56
C GLU A 120 5.09 5.97 -3.07
N SER A 121 6.22 5.39 -3.47
CA SER A 121 6.55 5.17 -4.88
C SER A 121 5.51 4.29 -5.58
N LEU A 122 5.07 3.21 -4.94
CA LEU A 122 4.00 2.34 -5.45
C LEU A 122 2.71 3.12 -5.65
N TYR A 123 2.36 4.01 -4.72
CA TYR A 123 1.21 4.89 -4.90
C TYR A 123 1.38 5.66 -6.19
N GLU A 124 2.47 6.42 -6.36
CA GLU A 124 2.70 7.31 -7.50
C GLU A 124 2.66 6.61 -8.86
N ILE A 125 3.23 5.41 -8.96
CA ILE A 125 3.33 4.69 -10.24
C ILE A 125 2.11 3.80 -10.54
N THR A 126 1.29 3.49 -9.53
CA THR A 126 0.10 2.64 -9.71
C THR A 126 -1.04 3.47 -10.28
N LYS A 127 -1.54 3.06 -11.46
CA LYS A 127 -2.73 3.67 -12.06
C LYS A 127 -4.01 2.92 -11.68
N TYR A 128 -3.95 1.61 -11.73
CA TYR A 128 -5.10 0.76 -11.46
C TYR A 128 -4.79 -0.21 -10.33
N LEU A 129 -5.80 -0.49 -9.53
CA LEU A 129 -5.68 -1.44 -8.45
C LEU A 129 -6.93 -2.31 -8.36
N TRP A 130 -6.76 -3.50 -7.78
CA TRP A 130 -7.82 -4.43 -7.50
C TRP A 130 -7.67 -4.95 -6.07
N LEU A 131 -8.80 -5.13 -5.40
CA LEU A 131 -8.88 -5.64 -4.04
C LEU A 131 -9.88 -6.79 -4.00
N GLY A 132 -9.48 -7.92 -3.42
CA GLY A 132 -10.38 -9.05 -3.30
C GLY A 132 -9.90 -10.17 -2.39
N ASP A 133 -10.62 -11.28 -2.49
CA ASP A 133 -10.38 -12.49 -1.72
C ASP A 133 -9.43 -13.46 -2.45
N GLU A 134 -9.00 -14.49 -1.73
CA GLU A 134 -8.08 -15.52 -2.21
C GLU A 134 -8.60 -16.24 -3.47
N SER A 135 -9.91 -16.54 -3.51
CA SER A 135 -10.50 -17.32 -4.60
C SER A 135 -10.46 -16.56 -5.93
N LYS A 136 -10.72 -15.26 -5.91
CA LYS A 136 -10.62 -14.41 -7.09
C LYS A 136 -9.17 -14.14 -7.46
N TYR A 137 -8.30 -13.98 -6.47
CA TYR A 137 -6.87 -13.77 -6.69
C TYR A 137 -6.21 -14.92 -7.46
N PHE A 138 -6.49 -16.17 -7.09
CA PHE A 138 -5.96 -17.32 -7.83
C PHE A 138 -6.49 -17.40 -9.26
N LYS A 139 -7.79 -17.13 -9.46
CA LYS A 139 -8.37 -17.05 -10.81
C LYS A 139 -7.68 -15.98 -11.67
N ILE A 140 -7.36 -14.82 -11.09
CA ILE A 140 -6.61 -13.78 -11.79
C ILE A 140 -5.25 -14.33 -12.23
N LYS A 141 -4.47 -14.90 -11.30
CA LYS A 141 -3.15 -15.46 -11.63
C LYS A 141 -3.18 -16.51 -12.74
N ASP A 142 -4.13 -17.43 -12.70
CA ASP A 142 -4.22 -18.52 -13.68
C ASP A 142 -4.55 -18.01 -15.09
N ASN A 143 -5.47 -17.06 -15.19
CA ASN A 143 -5.92 -16.49 -16.47
C ASN A 143 -4.91 -15.55 -17.12
N LEU A 144 -3.89 -15.10 -16.40
CA LEU A 144 -2.92 -14.13 -16.91
C LEU A 144 -1.77 -14.75 -17.71
N SER A 145 -1.59 -16.07 -17.61
CA SER A 145 -0.55 -16.81 -18.32
C SER A 145 -0.58 -16.57 -19.83
N GLN A 146 -1.78 -16.47 -20.42
CA GLN A 146 -1.99 -16.22 -21.86
C GLN A 146 -1.52 -14.83 -22.33
N TYR A 147 -1.38 -13.87 -21.42
CA TYR A 147 -0.96 -12.49 -21.75
C TYR A 147 0.54 -12.25 -21.50
N SER A 148 1.30 -13.31 -21.25
CA SER A 148 2.74 -13.20 -21.01
C SER A 148 3.46 -12.75 -22.28
N VAL A 149 4.30 -11.72 -22.17
CA VAL A 149 5.07 -11.20 -23.30
C VAL A 149 6.33 -12.06 -23.49
N SER A 150 6.50 -12.59 -24.69
CA SER A 150 7.72 -13.32 -25.07
C SER A 150 8.86 -12.36 -25.40
N LYS A 151 10.09 -12.80 -25.15
CA LYS A 151 11.29 -12.01 -25.45
C LYS A 151 11.31 -11.61 -26.94
N GLY A 152 11.45 -10.31 -27.21
CA GLY A 152 11.43 -9.76 -28.57
C GLY A 152 10.06 -9.29 -29.09
N GLN A 153 8.98 -9.49 -28.34
CA GLN A 153 7.65 -8.90 -28.61
C GLN A 153 7.29 -7.79 -27.61
N GLU A 154 8.33 -7.16 -27.07
CA GLU A 154 8.25 -6.18 -26.01
C GLU A 154 7.70 -4.84 -26.50
N SER A 155 6.69 -4.31 -25.81
CA SER A 155 6.06 -3.02 -26.09
C SER A 155 6.21 -2.05 -24.91
N GLU A 156 6.33 -0.75 -25.19
CA GLU A 156 6.39 0.29 -24.16
C GLU A 156 5.13 0.35 -23.27
N TYR A 157 4.01 -0.16 -23.78
CA TYR A 157 2.73 -0.21 -23.08
C TYR A 157 2.57 -1.43 -22.18
N ASP A 158 3.56 -2.32 -22.16
CA ASP A 158 3.51 -3.51 -21.33
C ASP A 158 3.46 -3.14 -19.85
N ILE A 159 2.83 -4.02 -19.09
CA ILE A 159 2.58 -3.84 -17.67
C ILE A 159 3.19 -4.97 -16.85
N CYS A 160 3.36 -4.70 -15.57
CA CYS A 160 3.64 -5.68 -14.55
C CYS A 160 2.57 -5.57 -13.47
N LEU A 161 2.20 -6.72 -12.90
CA LEU A 161 1.28 -6.79 -11.77
C LEU A 161 2.07 -7.04 -10.49
N VAL A 162 1.84 -6.20 -9.50
CA VAL A 162 2.37 -6.37 -8.16
C VAL A 162 1.28 -7.01 -7.31
N TYR A 163 1.51 -8.24 -6.89
CA TYR A 163 0.62 -9.02 -6.04
C TYR A 163 1.04 -8.89 -4.59
N LEU A 164 0.10 -8.47 -3.75
CA LEU A 164 0.30 -8.23 -2.32
C LEU A 164 -0.73 -9.03 -1.52
N GLU A 165 -0.24 -9.83 -0.57
CA GLU A 165 -1.08 -10.42 0.47
C GLU A 165 -1.04 -9.52 1.70
N LEU A 166 -2.20 -9.09 2.19
CA LEU A 166 -2.33 -8.23 3.37
C LEU A 166 -2.66 -9.07 4.61
N ASN A 167 -2.00 -8.77 5.74
CA ASN A 167 -2.27 -9.42 7.03
C ASN A 167 -3.63 -9.02 7.61
N GLN A 168 -4.13 -7.84 7.26
CA GLN A 168 -5.41 -7.31 7.69
C GLN A 168 -6.05 -6.53 6.55
N ALA A 169 -7.38 -6.50 6.55
CA ALA A 169 -8.12 -5.69 5.60
C ALA A 169 -7.91 -4.19 5.92
N ASP A 170 -7.62 -3.39 4.90
CA ASP A 170 -7.54 -1.94 5.02
C ASP A 170 -8.56 -1.30 4.09
N GLU A 171 -9.39 -0.41 4.65
CA GLU A 171 -10.47 0.22 3.91
C GLU A 171 -9.98 1.22 2.87
N GLY A 172 -8.77 1.78 3.03
CA GLY A 172 -8.19 2.74 2.10
C GLY A 172 -7.87 2.15 0.72
N PHE A 173 -7.90 0.82 0.58
CA PHE A 173 -7.82 0.18 -0.73
C PHE A 173 -9.17 -0.01 -1.41
N LYS A 174 -10.31 0.12 -0.72
CA LYS A 174 -11.64 -0.08 -1.32
C LYS A 174 -11.89 0.90 -2.49
N PRO A 175 -12.78 0.59 -3.44
CA PRO A 175 -13.22 1.55 -4.47
C PRO A 175 -13.79 2.83 -3.85
N ASN A 176 -13.67 3.95 -4.58
CA ASN A 176 -14.29 5.26 -4.22
C ASN A 176 -13.89 5.86 -2.86
N VAL A 177 -12.71 5.53 -2.32
CA VAL A 177 -12.19 6.21 -1.12
C VAL A 177 -11.52 7.54 -1.44
N ASN A 178 -11.37 8.38 -0.42
CA ASN A 178 -10.61 9.62 -0.52
C ASN A 178 -9.14 9.33 -0.88
N GLN A 179 -8.56 10.13 -1.78
CA GLN A 179 -7.17 9.99 -2.22
C GLN A 179 -6.16 10.08 -1.06
N LEU A 180 -6.42 10.91 -0.05
CA LEU A 180 -5.58 10.98 1.15
C LEU A 180 -5.62 9.66 1.94
N ASN A 181 -6.81 9.09 2.14
CA ASN A 181 -6.95 7.80 2.81
C ASN A 181 -6.25 6.68 2.01
N ARG A 182 -6.32 6.75 0.69
CA ARG A 182 -5.64 5.80 -0.19
C ARG A 182 -4.12 5.95 -0.09
N PHE A 183 -3.61 7.18 -0.14
CA PHE A 183 -2.19 7.46 0.07
C PHE A 183 -1.69 6.93 1.42
N ASP A 184 -2.45 7.17 2.48
CA ASP A 184 -2.13 6.64 3.81
C ASP A 184 -2.15 5.10 3.85
N ALA A 185 -3.08 4.45 3.14
CA ALA A 185 -3.09 2.99 3.02
C ALA A 185 -1.85 2.45 2.31
N PHE A 186 -1.39 3.11 1.25
CA PHE A 186 -0.14 2.78 0.57
C PHE A 186 1.09 2.95 1.48
N ARG A 187 1.14 4.01 2.28
CA ARG A 187 2.21 4.22 3.28
C ARG A 187 2.24 3.11 4.34
N LYS A 188 1.08 2.59 4.73
CA LYS A 188 0.94 1.49 5.68
C LYS A 188 1.30 0.12 5.08
N LEU A 189 1.55 -0.01 3.78
CA LEU A 189 1.94 -1.29 3.17
C LEU A 189 3.18 -1.92 3.81
N ALA A 190 4.08 -1.10 4.38
CA ALA A 190 5.24 -1.60 5.11
C ALA A 190 4.85 -2.50 6.31
N ASP A 191 3.72 -2.20 6.96
CA ASP A 191 3.21 -2.94 8.11
C ASP A 191 2.11 -3.95 7.72
N LEU A 192 1.40 -3.69 6.62
CA LEU A 192 0.26 -4.50 6.17
C LEU A 192 0.65 -5.66 5.26
N SER A 193 1.71 -5.50 4.46
CA SER A 193 2.09 -6.50 3.47
C SER A 193 2.84 -7.69 4.09
N VAL A 194 2.33 -8.89 3.82
CA VAL A 194 2.91 -10.16 4.29
C VAL A 194 3.75 -10.80 3.20
N ASN A 195 3.23 -10.78 1.97
CA ASN A 195 3.88 -11.38 0.82
C ASN A 195 3.80 -10.43 -0.37
N LEU A 196 4.92 -10.31 -1.08
CA LEU A 196 5.03 -9.56 -2.30
C LEU A 196 5.53 -10.47 -3.41
N THR A 197 4.76 -10.55 -4.49
CA THR A 197 5.15 -11.24 -5.72
C THR A 197 4.91 -10.32 -6.89
N ILE A 198 5.84 -10.27 -7.85
CA ILE A 198 5.67 -9.48 -9.07
C ILE A 198 5.53 -10.44 -10.26
N SER A 199 4.55 -10.18 -11.11
CA SER A 199 4.34 -10.95 -12.34
C SER A 199 5.51 -10.77 -13.32
N PRO A 200 5.66 -11.68 -14.30
CA PRO A 200 6.40 -11.35 -15.52
C PRO A 200 5.75 -10.16 -16.24
N ARG A 201 6.43 -9.68 -17.29
CA ARG A 201 5.90 -8.66 -18.20
C ARG A 201 4.66 -9.21 -18.91
N LEU A 202 3.57 -8.45 -18.86
CA LEU A 202 2.29 -8.79 -19.45
C LEU A 202 1.88 -7.73 -20.47
N GLN A 203 1.12 -8.16 -21.47
CA GLN A 203 0.48 -7.26 -22.41
C GLN A 203 -0.53 -6.36 -21.69
N MET A 204 -0.77 -5.16 -22.22
CA MET A 204 -1.65 -4.17 -21.61
C MET A 204 -3.09 -4.71 -21.42
N GLU A 205 -3.55 -5.55 -22.32
CA GLU A 205 -4.87 -6.19 -22.32
C GLU A 205 -5.08 -7.10 -21.09
N ALA A 206 -4.01 -7.50 -20.40
CA ALA A 206 -4.07 -8.37 -19.25
C ALA A 206 -4.91 -7.79 -18.10
N TYR A 207 -4.87 -6.47 -17.87
CA TYR A 207 -5.59 -5.86 -16.75
C TYR A 207 -7.10 -5.73 -17.00
N GLU A 208 -7.55 -5.76 -18.25
CA GLU A 208 -8.97 -5.59 -18.61
C GLU A 208 -9.83 -6.71 -18.02
N ASN A 209 -9.27 -7.93 -17.91
CA ASN A 209 -9.96 -9.10 -17.40
C ASN A 209 -9.97 -9.22 -15.86
N ILE A 210 -9.25 -8.34 -15.17
CA ILE A 210 -9.08 -8.39 -13.70
C ILE A 210 -10.21 -7.63 -13.00
N GLY A 211 -10.87 -6.69 -13.69
CA GLY A 211 -11.86 -5.79 -13.08
C GLY A 211 -11.21 -4.78 -12.14
N VAL A 212 -10.03 -4.28 -12.51
CA VAL A 212 -9.32 -3.23 -11.79
C VAL A 212 -10.12 -1.91 -11.81
N TYR A 213 -9.89 -1.06 -10.81
CA TYR A 213 -10.44 0.29 -10.75
C TYR A 213 -9.34 1.33 -10.62
N ASN A 214 -9.68 2.57 -10.95
CA ASN A 214 -8.76 3.69 -10.84
C ASN A 214 -8.46 4.00 -9.37
N ARG A 215 -7.19 4.32 -9.12
CA ARG A 215 -6.69 4.80 -7.84
C ARG A 215 -7.13 6.24 -7.55
#